data_AF-X1K023-F1
#
_entry.id   AF-X1K023-F1
#
_cell.length_a   1.000
_cell.length_b   1.000
_cell.length_c   1.000
_cell.angle_alpha   90.00
_cell.angle_beta   90.00
_cell.angle_gamma   90.00
#
_symmetry.space_group_name_H-M   'P 1'
#
loop_
_entity.id
_entity.type
_entity.pdbx_description
1 polymer ?
#
loop_
_entity_poly.entity_id
_entity_poly.type
_entity_poly.pdbx_seq_one_letter_code
_entity_poly.pdbx_strand_id
1 'polypeptide(L)'
;MGHILYIDHFGNLITDIKSTDLPGGDVIIEVAGQRIQGITHYYEQGEGLMAIVGSSGYLEISLSSGSACDFLGMGVGDEMKVLPA
;
A
#
# COMPACT_ATOMS: atom_id res chain seq x y z
N MET A 1 5.65 -2.87 -11.08
CA MET A 1 4.29 -2.28 -11.08
C MET A 1 3.37 -3.28 -10.46
N GLY A 2 2.31 -2.84 -9.78
CA GLY A 2 1.26 -3.70 -9.27
C GLY A 2 -0.09 -3.00 -9.37
N HIS A 3 -1.14 -3.71 -8.99
CA HIS A 3 -2.51 -3.28 -9.11
C HIS A 3 -3.26 -3.49 -7.80
N ILE A 4 -4.32 -2.73 -7.59
CA ILE A 4 -5.25 -2.99 -6.50
C ILE A 4 -6.02 -4.28 -6.82
N LEU A 5 -5.77 -5.32 -6.04
CA LEU A 5 -6.42 -6.61 -6.15
C LEU A 5 -7.78 -6.61 -5.45
N TYR A 6 -7.88 -5.93 -4.30
CA TYR A 6 -9.06 -5.95 -3.45
C TYR A 6 -9.10 -4.72 -2.54
N ILE A 7 -10.29 -4.30 -2.12
CA ILE A 7 -10.49 -3.24 -1.13
C ILE A 7 -11.21 -3.87 0.06
N ASP A 8 -10.60 -3.80 1.24
CA ASP A 8 -11.22 -4.37 2.44
C ASP A 8 -12.35 -3.50 2.99
N HIS A 9 -12.97 -3.98 4.08
CA HIS A 9 -14.09 -3.29 4.71
C HIS A 9 -13.72 -1.93 5.33
N PHE A 10 -12.44 -1.69 5.61
CA PHE A 10 -11.95 -0.43 6.16
C PHE A 10 -11.53 0.56 5.06
N GLY A 11 -11.48 0.12 3.80
CA GLY A 11 -11.03 0.92 2.68
C GLY A 11 -9.52 0.83 2.44
N ASN A 12 -8.83 -0.17 2.98
CA ASN A 12 -7.44 -0.45 2.63
C ASN A 12 -7.37 -1.04 1.22
N LEU A 13 -6.32 -0.68 0.48
CA LEU A 13 -6.09 -1.17 -0.88
C LEU A 13 -5.10 -2.33 -0.83
N ILE A 14 -5.60 -3.56 -0.97
CA ILE A 14 -4.79 -4.78 -1.03
C ILE A 14 -4.31 -4.90 -2.47
N THR A 15 -2.99 -5.03 -2.64
CA THR A 15 -2.36 -5.09 -3.97
C THR A 15 -2.09 -6.53 -4.41
N ASP A 16 -1.77 -6.72 -5.68
CA ASP A 16 -1.29 -7.99 -6.22
C ASP A 16 0.21 -8.26 -5.94
N ILE A 17 0.89 -7.37 -5.21
CA ILE A 17 2.31 -7.48 -4.90
C ILE A 17 2.51 -8.30 -3.63
N LYS A 18 3.21 -9.43 -3.72
CA LYS A 18 3.58 -10.23 -2.55
C LYS A 18 4.83 -9.69 -1.88
N SER A 19 4.95 -9.93 -0.58
CA SER A 19 6.14 -9.58 0.20
C SER A 19 7.43 -10.20 -0.35
N THR A 20 7.34 -11.37 -0.98
CA THR A 20 8.47 -12.06 -1.64
C THR A 20 8.93 -11.39 -2.92
N ASP A 21 8.08 -10.55 -3.53
CA ASP A 21 8.36 -9.86 -4.80
C ASP A 21 8.87 -8.44 -4.56
N LEU A 22 8.89 -7.98 -3.30
CA LEU A 22 9.38 -6.66 -2.93
C LEU A 22 10.91 -6.63 -3.02
N PRO A 23 11.49 -5.50 -3.47
CA PRO A 23 12.93 -5.32 -3.43
C PRO A 23 13.44 -5.44 -1.98
N GLY A 24 14.63 -6.00 -1.80
CA GLY A 24 15.33 -5.87 -0.53
C GLY A 24 15.86 -4.45 -0.34
N GLY A 25 15.83 -3.96 0.90
CA GLY A 25 16.26 -2.60 1.26
C GLY A 25 15.11 -1.60 1.31
N ASP A 26 15.45 -0.31 1.30
CA ASP A 26 14.46 0.77 1.34
C ASP A 26 13.74 0.90 0.00
N VAL A 27 12.44 1.18 0.06
CA VAL A 27 11.58 1.36 -1.13
C VAL A 27 10.73 2.60 -1.02
N ILE A 28 10.27 3.09 -2.16
CA ILE A 28 9.26 4.14 -2.27
C ILE A 28 8.07 3.57 -3.03
N ILE A 29 6.89 3.75 -2.44
CA ILE A 29 5.63 3.39 -3.07
C ILE A 29 4.99 4.64 -3.65
N GLU A 30 4.72 4.61 -4.95
CA GLU A 30 3.98 5.66 -5.66
C GLU A 30 2.57 5.17 -6.00
N VAL A 31 1.57 5.90 -5.50
CA VAL A 31 0.15 5.53 -5.59
C VAL A 31 -0.70 6.80 -5.72
N ALA A 32 -1.48 6.93 -6.80
CA ALA A 32 -2.28 8.13 -7.13
C ALA A 32 -1.57 9.49 -6.89
N GLY A 33 -0.29 9.58 -7.26
CA GLY A 33 0.52 10.80 -7.11
C GLY A 33 1.05 11.06 -5.69
N GLN A 34 0.72 10.20 -4.72
CA GLN A 34 1.29 10.18 -3.38
C GLN A 34 2.54 9.31 -3.33
N ARG A 35 3.41 9.60 -2.36
CA ARG A 35 4.63 8.84 -2.08
C ARG A 35 4.62 8.36 -0.64
N ILE A 36 4.84 7.07 -0.45
CA ILE A 36 4.98 6.42 0.86
C ILE A 36 6.40 5.90 0.95
N GLN A 37 7.12 6.28 2.01
CA GLN A 37 8.49 5.84 2.24
C GLN A 37 8.50 4.56 3.06
N GLY A 38 9.17 3.54 2.53
CA GLY A 38 9.32 2.24 3.17
C GLY A 38 8.02 1.44 3.24
N ILE A 39 8.15 0.29 3.89
CA ILE A 39 7.05 -0.62 4.21
C ILE A 39 7.19 -0.92 5.69
N THR A 40 6.12 -0.77 6.45
CA THR A 40 6.10 -1.14 7.87
C THR A 40 5.40 -2.49 8.04
N HIS A 41 5.81 -3.26 9.05
CA HIS A 41 5.24 -4.58 9.35
C HIS A 41 4.04 -4.51 10.29
N TYR A 42 3.75 -3.32 10.83
CA TYR A 42 2.64 -3.08 11.74
C TYR A 42 1.97 -1.77 11.35
N TYR A 43 0.74 -1.55 11.82
CA TYR A 43 0.20 -0.21 11.94
C TYR A 43 1.01 0.54 13.02
N GLU A 44 2.29 0.79 12.77
CA GLU A 44 3.05 1.76 13.55
C GLU A 44 2.29 3.10 13.48
N GLN A 45 2.46 3.94 14.49
CA GLN A 45 1.72 5.21 14.65
C GLN A 45 2.12 6.26 13.60
N GLY A 46 2.19 5.89 12.32
CA GLY A 46 2.26 6.81 11.21
C GLY A 46 0.94 7.56 11.09
N GLU A 47 1.04 8.88 10.98
CA GLU A 47 -0.06 9.70 10.51
C GLU A 47 -0.10 9.65 8.98
N GLY A 48 -1.30 9.54 8.40
CA GLY A 48 -1.48 9.52 6.95
C GLY A 48 -1.33 8.15 6.29
N LEU A 49 -0.88 8.16 5.03
CA LEU A 49 -0.77 6.95 4.19
C LEU A 49 0.41 6.09 4.61
N MET A 50 0.17 4.78 4.65
CA MET A 50 1.13 3.77 5.04
C MET A 50 1.08 2.59 4.08
N ALA A 51 2.21 1.93 3.95
CA ALA A 51 2.34 0.69 3.20
C ALA A 51 2.70 -0.43 4.17
N ILE A 52 1.89 -1.47 4.19
CA ILE A 52 1.97 -2.55 5.18
C ILE A 52 2.03 -3.89 4.44
N VAL A 53 2.86 -4.82 4.89
CA VAL A 53 2.70 -6.23 4.47
C VAL A 53 1.72 -6.90 5.43
N GLY A 54 0.51 -7.14 4.95
CA GLY A 54 -0.53 -7.78 5.74
C GLY A 54 -0.25 -9.25 6.03
N SER A 55 -1.07 -9.83 6.91
CA SER A 55 -0.96 -11.26 7.29
C SER A 55 -1.15 -12.24 6.12
N SER A 56 -1.82 -11.79 5.04
CA SER A 56 -2.00 -12.52 3.79
C SER A 56 -0.73 -12.61 2.94
N GLY A 57 0.31 -11.83 3.29
CA GLY A 57 1.56 -11.73 2.56
C GLY A 57 1.53 -10.76 1.37
N TYR A 58 0.43 -10.03 1.17
CA TYR A 58 0.33 -8.98 0.15
C TYR A 58 0.65 -7.61 0.72
N LEU A 59 1.15 -6.72 -0.14
CA LEU A 59 1.33 -5.31 0.17
C LEU A 59 -0.05 -4.63 0.20
N GLU A 60 -0.28 -3.86 1.24
CA GLU A 60 -1.52 -3.14 1.52
C GLU A 60 -1.21 -1.65 1.65
N ILE A 61 -2.03 -0.80 1.04
CA ILE A 61 -1.99 0.65 1.24
C ILE A 61 -3.14 1.04 2.18
N SER A 62 -2.77 1.64 3.30
CA SER A 62 -3.67 1.99 4.39
C SER A 62 -3.59 3.46 4.72
N LEU A 63 -4.65 4.02 5.27
CA LEU A 63 -4.69 5.39 5.77
C LEU A 63 -4.99 5.37 7.27
N SER A 64 -4.14 6.02 8.07
CA SER A 64 -4.38 6.16 9.50
C SER A 64 -5.72 6.86 9.75
N SER A 65 -6.61 6.21 10.50
CA SER A 65 -7.94 6.70 10.86
C SER A 65 -8.85 7.05 9.67
N GLY A 66 -8.69 6.38 8.52
CA GLY A 66 -9.52 6.63 7.34
C GLY A 66 -9.47 5.53 6.27
N SER A 67 -10.19 5.75 5.18
CA SER A 67 -10.25 4.88 4.01
C SER A 67 -9.22 5.34 2.98
N ALA A 68 -8.25 4.48 2.66
CA ALA A 68 -7.25 4.77 1.63
C ALA A 68 -7.89 4.85 0.24
N CYS A 69 -8.89 4.00 -0.02
CA CYS A 69 -9.73 4.04 -1.23
C CYS A 69 -10.36 5.42 -1.43
N ASP A 70 -11.03 5.95 -0.42
CA ASP A 70 -11.74 7.25 -0.53
C ASP A 70 -10.75 8.42 -0.64
N PHE A 71 -9.65 8.35 0.11
CA PHE A 71 -8.62 9.41 0.10
C PHE A 71 -7.86 9.47 -1.22
N LEU A 72 -7.49 8.32 -1.77
CA LEU A 72 -6.73 8.22 -3.03
C LEU A 72 -7.63 8.24 -4.27
N GLY A 73 -8.93 8.01 -4.10
CA GLY A 73 -9.88 7.88 -5.22
C GLY A 73 -9.58 6.67 -6.11
N MET A 74 -9.08 5.59 -5.53
CA MET A 74 -8.62 4.40 -6.26
C MET A 74 -9.56 3.20 -6.08
N GLY A 75 -9.67 2.39 -7.11
CA GLY A 75 -10.46 1.16 -7.16
C GLY A 75 -9.65 -0.08 -7.52
N VAL A 76 -10.33 -1.24 -7.50
CA VAL A 76 -9.76 -2.51 -8.00
C VAL A 76 -9.34 -2.36 -9.46
N GLY A 77 -8.11 -2.80 -9.76
CA GLY A 77 -7.50 -2.71 -11.09
C GLY A 77 -6.62 -1.48 -11.30
N ASP A 78 -6.71 -0.45 -10.43
CA ASP A 78 -5.84 0.72 -10.55
C ASP A 78 -4.38 0.39 -10.24
N GLU A 79 -3.47 1.08 -10.92
CA GLU A 79 -2.04 0.81 -10.87
C GLU A 79 -1.32 1.55 -9.74
N MET A 80 -0.25 0.91 -9.24
CA MET A 80 0.75 1.52 -8.37
C MET A 80 2.16 1.05 -8.69
N LYS A 81 3.16 1.73 -8.13
CA LYS A 81 4.58 1.40 -8.34
C LYS A 81 5.29 1.22 -7.02
N VAL A 82 6.18 0.22 -6.99
CA VAL A 82 7.21 0.06 -5.97
C VAL A 82 8.53 0.35 -6.64
N LEU A 83 9.28 1.29 -6.09
CA LEU A 83 10.58 1.73 -6.58
C LEU A 83 11.63 1.45 -5.50
N PRO A 84 12.85 1.02 -5.85
CA PRO A 84 13.98 1.11 -4.92
C PRO A 84 14.19 2.57 -4.50
N ALA A 85 14.52 2.80 -3.23
CA ALA A 85 14.88 4.13 -2.72
C ALA A 85 16.31 4.55 -3.14
#